data_AF-A0A955JLL0-F1
#
_entry.id   AF-A0A955JLL0-F1
#
_cell.length_a   1.000
_cell.length_b   1.000
_cell.length_c   1.000
_cell.angle_alpha   90.00
_cell.angle_beta   90.00
_cell.angle_gamma   90.00
#
_symmetry.space_group_name_H-M   'P 1'
#
loop_
_entity.id
_entity.type
_entity.pdbx_description
1 polymer ?
#
loop_
_entity_poly.entity_id
_entity_poly.type
_entity_poly.pdbx_seq_one_letter_code
_entity_poly.pdbx_strand_id
1 'polypeptide(L)'
;SAEDNNKTYDCPRDGGSGVDYIYATPEVQIDWTKRLNGTSDSRGAAASDHDVVYAHVIVPSSAAAGGTINVATFNIYHSNQQSESYWSQRLERTSTVIKNNHLAVVGLQEARQDQQRKMMTGDYLGKLYDKFPVGEERPDFSPNAVLYSKDYTLVEGKKFPIEYDNGKDVNAMVQVLLQDKHGGKFYFISTHDPANVRPGSEATNNQSRIDNAKFYVSHLNELKKDGYPIFLVGDFNSRYGTGPNDPNCIITKGGVVRDSWEIYKNITGCASGRPLGNEIDKVFMSNDMGVSNMWIAKRGKLDGNGSDAHDTIMVTAIFPGTNDTKTTARSSDIAGVRNFRDAAASSNVLKKGVLYRSGQLSALTPKGADALSSLLGNNGTIIDVRTASQRSGNKDENVAGSKNISIPIDGILDQEPMVTDPKRRTQIAKALRAAANADGPVLIHCVSGKDRTGWLVAMIMYANGATNAQVMDEYMLSKEAFPTGVKQAWLNSGISAARDKYGSIDGYLKKGLGLSDKDLQKLRQKFGA
;
A
#
# COMPACT_ATOMS: atom_id res chain seq x y z
N SER A 1 11.39 10.00 -20.64
CA SER A 1 12.65 10.67 -20.26
C SER A 1 12.59 12.10 -20.73
N ALA A 2 12.69 13.03 -19.80
CA ALA A 2 12.94 14.44 -20.08
C ALA A 2 14.02 14.88 -19.12
N GLU A 3 15.26 14.92 -19.62
CA GLU A 3 16.30 15.83 -19.15
C GLU A 3 17.43 15.77 -20.18
N ASP A 4 17.38 16.69 -21.15
CA ASP A 4 18.58 17.31 -21.70
C ASP A 4 18.20 18.59 -22.45
N ASN A 5 18.49 19.72 -21.83
CA ASN A 5 18.30 21.06 -22.38
C ASN A 5 19.34 21.35 -23.47
N ASN A 6 19.20 20.77 -24.68
CA ASN A 6 19.63 21.38 -25.96
C ASN A 6 19.53 20.50 -27.23
N LYS A 7 18.76 19.41 -27.25
CA LYS A 7 18.52 18.67 -28.50
C LYS A 7 17.02 18.53 -28.76
N THR A 8 16.54 19.12 -29.85
CA THR A 8 15.27 18.70 -30.45
C THR A 8 15.42 17.26 -30.89
N TYR A 9 14.88 16.33 -30.12
CA TYR A 9 14.71 14.95 -30.55
C TYR A 9 13.49 14.91 -31.47
N ASP A 10 13.72 14.65 -32.76
CA ASP A 10 12.65 14.30 -33.69
C ASP A 10 11.99 13.02 -33.16
N CYS A 11 10.70 13.11 -32.79
CA CYS A 11 9.88 11.92 -32.62
C CYS A 11 9.90 11.13 -33.94
N PRO A 12 10.20 9.82 -33.93
CA PRO A 12 10.16 9.02 -35.15
C PRO A 12 8.74 9.06 -35.72
N ARG A 13 8.57 9.66 -36.90
CA ARG A 13 7.35 9.52 -37.70
C ARG A 13 7.39 8.16 -38.38
N ASP A 14 6.97 7.11 -37.69
CA ASP A 14 6.60 5.87 -38.38
C ASP A 14 5.33 6.14 -39.19
N GLY A 15 5.38 5.82 -40.48
CA GLY A 15 4.43 6.22 -41.53
C GLY A 15 3.00 5.65 -41.46
N GLY A 16 2.47 5.37 -40.28
CA GLY A 16 1.05 5.10 -40.04
C GLY A 16 0.33 6.32 -39.48
N SER A 17 -1.01 6.33 -39.50
CA SER A 17 -1.88 7.40 -38.97
C SER A 17 -1.76 7.53 -37.44
N GLY A 18 -0.58 7.92 -36.94
CA GLY A 18 -0.20 7.91 -35.52
C GLY A 18 -1.03 8.85 -34.66
N VAL A 19 -2.22 8.41 -34.28
CA VAL A 19 -3.09 9.06 -33.28
C VAL A 19 -2.87 8.47 -31.87
N ASP A 20 -2.55 7.18 -31.76
CA ASP A 20 -2.37 6.50 -30.47
C ASP A 20 -0.89 6.31 -30.09
N TYR A 21 -0.58 6.66 -28.84
CA TYR A 21 0.76 6.55 -28.25
C TYR A 21 0.68 6.05 -26.80
N ILE A 22 1.62 5.18 -26.42
CA ILE A 22 1.81 4.77 -25.02
C ILE A 22 3.01 5.56 -24.47
N TYR A 23 2.73 6.54 -23.63
CA TYR A 23 3.76 7.29 -22.91
C TYR A 23 4.02 6.64 -21.56
N ALA A 24 5.28 6.38 -21.26
CA ALA A 24 5.71 5.81 -19.98
C ALA A 24 6.85 6.65 -19.40
N THR A 25 6.98 6.65 -18.07
CA THR A 25 8.13 7.28 -17.41
C THR A 25 9.41 6.46 -17.71
N PRO A 26 10.61 7.04 -17.60
CA PRO A 26 11.87 6.33 -17.91
C PRO A 26 12.05 4.98 -17.22
N GLU A 27 11.42 4.81 -16.07
CA GLU A 27 11.57 3.65 -15.20
C GLU A 27 10.65 2.49 -15.63
N VAL A 28 9.58 2.76 -16.39
CA VAL A 28 8.70 1.73 -16.95
C VAL A 28 9.35 1.18 -18.21
N GLN A 29 9.75 -0.10 -18.18
CA GLN A 29 10.28 -0.77 -19.35
C GLN A 29 9.14 -1.27 -20.24
N ILE A 30 9.16 -0.91 -21.52
CA ILE A 30 8.25 -1.47 -22.52
C ILE A 30 8.96 -2.68 -23.14
N ASP A 31 8.46 -3.88 -22.84
CA ASP A 31 9.05 -5.14 -23.29
C ASP A 31 8.70 -5.40 -24.77
N TRP A 32 7.43 -5.25 -25.12
CA TRP A 32 7.00 -5.26 -26.52
C TRP A 32 5.75 -4.41 -26.74
N THR A 33 5.57 -3.96 -27.97
CA THR A 33 4.38 -3.25 -28.46
C THR A 33 3.77 -4.01 -29.63
N LYS A 34 2.45 -4.15 -29.67
CA LYS A 34 1.70 -4.69 -30.81
C LYS A 34 0.60 -3.73 -31.22
N ARG A 35 0.17 -3.85 -32.47
CA ARG A 35 -0.96 -3.10 -33.04
C ARG A 35 -2.07 -4.07 -33.39
N LEU A 36 -3.29 -3.73 -33.00
CA LEU A 36 -4.50 -4.34 -33.54
C LEU A 36 -5.01 -3.42 -34.65
N ASN A 37 -5.17 -3.96 -35.85
CA ASN A 37 -5.69 -3.18 -36.96
C ASN A 37 -7.12 -2.75 -36.67
N GLY A 38 -7.37 -1.45 -36.76
CA GLY A 38 -8.71 -0.90 -36.71
C GLY A 38 -9.45 -1.25 -37.99
N THR A 39 -10.74 -1.54 -37.86
CA THR A 39 -11.64 -1.60 -39.01
C THR A 39 -12.83 -0.73 -38.66
N SER A 40 -13.18 0.20 -39.55
CA SER A 40 -14.38 1.05 -39.38
C SER A 40 -15.70 0.27 -39.38
N ASP A 41 -15.65 -1.07 -39.50
CA ASP A 41 -16.79 -1.95 -39.27
C ASP A 41 -16.81 -2.46 -37.82
N SER A 42 -18.01 -2.62 -37.27
CA SER A 42 -18.24 -3.12 -35.91
C SER A 42 -17.94 -4.62 -35.74
N ARG A 43 -17.25 -5.26 -36.69
CA ARG A 43 -16.98 -6.71 -36.74
C ARG A 43 -15.49 -7.08 -36.68
N GLY A 44 -14.57 -6.12 -36.78
CA GLY A 44 -13.14 -6.37 -36.62
C GLY A 44 -12.65 -6.45 -35.16
N ALA A 45 -11.40 -6.90 -35.01
CA ALA A 45 -10.81 -7.32 -33.73
C ALA A 45 -10.71 -6.21 -32.66
N ALA A 46 -10.73 -4.93 -33.05
CA ALA A 46 -10.56 -3.81 -32.12
C ALA A 46 -11.80 -2.91 -31.93
N ALA A 47 -12.88 -3.08 -32.71
CA ALA A 47 -14.06 -2.20 -32.70
C ALA A 47 -13.70 -0.69 -32.67
N SER A 48 -12.62 -0.30 -33.34
CA SER A 48 -12.06 1.06 -33.38
C SER A 48 -11.87 1.48 -34.84
N ASP A 49 -12.09 2.77 -35.10
CA ASP A 49 -11.95 3.42 -36.40
C ASP A 49 -10.48 3.73 -36.78
N HIS A 50 -9.52 3.40 -35.90
CA HIS A 50 -8.09 3.43 -36.14
C HIS A 50 -7.38 2.24 -35.47
N ASP A 51 -6.09 2.04 -35.80
CA ASP A 51 -5.29 1.01 -35.17
C ASP A 51 -5.14 1.28 -33.67
N VAL A 52 -5.28 0.23 -32.85
CA VAL A 52 -5.09 0.29 -31.39
C VAL A 52 -3.70 -0.23 -31.05
N VAL A 53 -2.94 0.57 -30.31
CA VAL A 53 -1.61 0.17 -29.80
C VAL A 53 -1.77 -0.41 -28.40
N TYR A 54 -1.16 -1.58 -28.15
CA TYR A 54 -1.08 -2.16 -26.81
C TYR A 54 0.34 -2.68 -26.54
N ALA A 55 0.76 -2.63 -25.29
CA ALA A 55 2.12 -2.98 -24.88
C ALA A 55 2.12 -3.86 -23.63
N HIS A 56 3.14 -4.71 -23.54
CA HIS A 56 3.53 -5.31 -22.28
C HIS A 56 4.51 -4.37 -21.58
N VAL A 57 4.11 -3.91 -20.38
CA VAL A 57 4.89 -2.96 -19.58
C VAL A 57 5.40 -3.63 -18.31
N ILE A 58 6.67 -3.43 -18.01
CA ILE A 58 7.33 -3.85 -16.79
C ILE A 58 7.53 -2.60 -15.94
N VAL A 59 6.78 -2.49 -14.85
CA VAL A 59 6.92 -1.43 -13.85
C VAL A 59 7.98 -1.87 -12.84
N PRO A 60 8.92 -1.01 -12.40
CA PRO A 60 9.97 -1.40 -11.45
C PRO A 60 9.39 -2.09 -10.22
N SER A 61 9.91 -3.26 -9.88
CA SER A 61 9.50 -4.09 -8.75
C SER A 61 10.33 -3.89 -7.50
N SER A 62 10.87 -2.68 -7.32
CA SER A 62 11.88 -2.43 -6.31
C SER A 62 11.28 -2.07 -4.95
N ALA A 63 11.73 -2.77 -3.90
CA ALA A 63 11.48 -2.39 -2.52
C ALA A 63 12.13 -1.06 -2.16
N ALA A 64 13.22 -0.72 -2.85
CA ALA A 64 13.78 0.61 -2.79
C ALA A 64 12.81 1.60 -3.46
N ALA A 65 12.47 1.50 -4.74
CA ALA A 65 11.71 2.56 -5.43
C ALA A 65 10.20 2.68 -5.13
N GLY A 66 9.64 1.89 -4.21
CA GLY A 66 8.18 1.87 -3.97
C GLY A 66 7.40 1.15 -5.06
N GLY A 67 8.09 0.19 -5.67
CA GLY A 67 7.60 -0.63 -6.76
C GLY A 67 6.59 -1.69 -6.30
N THR A 68 6.13 -2.49 -7.25
CA THR A 68 5.21 -3.59 -6.98
C THR A 68 5.90 -4.95 -7.00
N ILE A 69 5.42 -5.90 -6.21
CA ILE A 69 5.91 -7.27 -6.22
C ILE A 69 4.75 -8.27 -6.20
N ASN A 70 4.79 -9.26 -7.08
CA ASN A 70 3.84 -10.36 -7.07
C ASN A 70 4.36 -11.44 -6.14
N VAL A 71 3.60 -11.78 -5.09
CA VAL A 71 3.95 -12.82 -4.13
C VAL A 71 2.81 -13.80 -3.94
N ALA A 72 3.12 -15.00 -3.42
CA ALA A 72 2.09 -15.98 -3.11
C ALA A 72 2.42 -16.88 -1.92
N THR A 73 1.37 -17.45 -1.33
CA THR A 73 1.46 -18.63 -0.46
C THR A 73 0.89 -19.84 -1.17
N PHE A 74 1.57 -20.98 -1.04
CA PHE A 74 1.31 -22.14 -1.89
C PHE A 74 1.56 -23.46 -1.14
N ASN A 75 0.49 -24.03 -0.58
CA ASN A 75 0.52 -25.42 -0.12
C ASN A 75 0.41 -26.36 -1.33
N ILE A 76 1.46 -27.16 -1.58
CA ILE A 76 1.58 -28.03 -2.76
C ILE A 76 1.32 -29.50 -2.41
N TYR A 77 1.18 -29.87 -1.14
CA TYR A 77 1.02 -31.25 -0.64
C TYR A 77 2.07 -32.26 -1.01
N HIS A 78 2.45 -32.98 0.03
CA HIS A 78 3.42 -34.05 -0.04
C HIS A 78 2.92 -35.19 -0.92
N SER A 79 3.77 -35.71 -1.80
CA SER A 79 3.45 -36.95 -2.50
C SER A 79 3.56 -38.14 -1.55
N ASN A 80 2.60 -39.06 -1.61
CA ASN A 80 2.65 -40.39 -1.00
C ASN A 80 2.45 -41.44 -2.11
N GLN A 81 2.59 -42.74 -1.80
CA GLN A 81 2.49 -43.82 -2.81
C GLN A 81 1.19 -43.79 -3.65
N GLN A 82 0.11 -43.19 -3.13
CA GLN A 82 -1.17 -43.05 -3.85
C GLN A 82 -1.26 -41.76 -4.67
N SER A 83 -0.53 -40.70 -4.31
CA SER A 83 -0.53 -39.39 -4.99
C SER A 83 0.69 -39.14 -5.90
N GLU A 84 1.65 -40.07 -5.93
CA GLU A 84 2.87 -39.97 -6.75
C GLU A 84 2.58 -39.97 -8.26
N SER A 85 1.53 -40.68 -8.70
CA SER A 85 1.02 -40.65 -10.08
C SER A 85 0.49 -39.28 -10.51
N TYR A 86 0.06 -38.44 -9.56
CA TYR A 86 -0.42 -37.08 -9.80
C TYR A 86 0.67 -36.02 -9.63
N TRP A 87 1.80 -36.35 -9.01
CA TRP A 87 2.85 -35.38 -8.74
C TRP A 87 3.41 -34.74 -10.01
N SER A 88 3.72 -35.51 -11.07
CA SER A 88 4.25 -34.92 -12.31
C SER A 88 3.30 -33.90 -12.95
N GLN A 89 1.99 -34.16 -12.92
CA GLN A 89 0.98 -33.22 -13.42
C GLN A 89 0.87 -31.98 -12.53
N ARG A 90 0.95 -32.15 -11.20
CA ARG A 90 0.94 -31.02 -10.25
C ARG A 90 2.20 -30.18 -10.37
N LEU A 91 3.37 -30.79 -10.50
CA LEU A 91 4.64 -30.13 -10.74
C LEU A 91 4.58 -29.20 -11.96
N GLU A 92 4.07 -29.69 -13.09
CA GLU A 92 3.90 -28.88 -14.30
C GLU A 92 2.94 -27.70 -14.08
N ARG A 93 1.81 -27.94 -13.42
CA ARG A 93 0.80 -26.93 -13.10
C ARG A 93 1.32 -25.87 -12.12
N THR A 94 1.93 -26.28 -11.02
CA THR A 94 2.57 -25.41 -10.04
C THR A 94 3.61 -24.52 -10.74
N SER A 95 4.48 -25.12 -11.57
CA SER A 95 5.49 -24.36 -12.31
C SER A 95 4.86 -23.36 -13.29
N THR A 96 3.75 -23.73 -13.93
CA THR A 96 3.01 -22.87 -14.86
C THR A 96 2.32 -21.71 -14.14
N VAL A 97 1.69 -21.95 -12.98
CA VAL A 97 1.10 -20.88 -12.15
C VAL A 97 2.17 -19.87 -11.75
N ILE A 98 3.31 -20.34 -11.26
CA ILE A 98 4.40 -19.46 -10.82
C ILE A 98 4.90 -18.59 -11.97
N LYS A 99 5.17 -19.20 -13.14
CA LYS A 99 5.69 -18.50 -14.32
C LYS A 99 4.67 -17.54 -14.93
N ASN A 100 3.44 -17.99 -15.19
CA ASN A 100 2.43 -17.19 -15.90
C ASN A 100 1.89 -16.02 -15.07
N ASN A 101 1.99 -16.11 -13.74
CA ASN A 101 1.60 -15.01 -12.85
C ASN A 101 2.79 -14.13 -12.46
N HIS A 102 3.98 -14.39 -13.02
CA HIS A 102 5.21 -13.66 -12.75
C HIS A 102 5.48 -13.50 -11.25
N LEU A 103 5.30 -14.58 -10.48
CA LEU A 103 5.47 -14.53 -9.04
C LEU A 103 6.95 -14.33 -8.72
N ALA A 104 7.30 -13.27 -8.00
CA ALA A 104 8.67 -12.97 -7.62
C ALA A 104 9.14 -13.83 -6.44
N VAL A 105 8.27 -14.02 -5.44
CA VAL A 105 8.56 -14.82 -4.24
C VAL A 105 7.34 -15.63 -3.83
N VAL A 106 7.55 -16.91 -3.50
CA VAL A 106 6.49 -17.87 -3.16
C VAL A 106 6.88 -18.64 -1.91
N GLY A 107 6.00 -18.62 -0.90
CA GLY A 107 6.12 -19.49 0.27
C GLY A 107 5.49 -20.85 -0.02
N LEU A 108 6.27 -21.92 0.07
CA LEU A 108 5.85 -23.30 -0.19
C LEU A 108 5.62 -24.05 1.12
N GLN A 109 4.50 -24.76 1.20
CA GLN A 109 4.19 -25.69 2.30
C GLN A 109 3.99 -27.10 1.74
N GLU A 110 4.30 -28.10 2.58
CA GLU A 110 4.13 -29.53 2.33
C GLU A 110 4.90 -30.13 1.12
N ALA A 111 5.63 -29.35 0.35
CA ALA A 111 6.48 -29.89 -0.70
C ALA A 111 7.65 -30.65 -0.08
N ARG A 112 7.68 -31.98 -0.25
CA ARG A 112 8.82 -32.81 0.18
C ARG A 112 10.11 -32.38 -0.52
N GLN A 113 11.25 -32.69 0.08
CA GLN A 113 12.54 -32.31 -0.50
C GLN A 113 12.77 -32.91 -1.91
N ASP A 114 12.28 -34.11 -2.20
CA ASP A 114 12.36 -34.70 -3.56
C ASP A 114 11.48 -33.96 -4.58
N GLN A 115 10.30 -33.53 -4.15
CA GLN A 115 9.39 -32.68 -4.95
C GLN A 115 10.04 -31.32 -5.22
N GLN A 116 10.57 -30.67 -4.18
CA GLN A 116 11.29 -29.40 -4.31
C GLN A 116 12.48 -29.54 -5.26
N ARG A 117 13.28 -30.62 -5.16
CA ARG A 117 14.39 -30.87 -6.10
C ARG A 117 13.90 -30.97 -7.54
N LYS A 118 12.83 -31.74 -7.80
CA LYS A 118 12.23 -31.87 -9.14
C LYS A 118 11.74 -30.52 -9.67
N MET A 119 11.10 -29.69 -8.84
CA MET A 119 10.69 -28.32 -9.19
C MET A 119 11.86 -27.46 -9.68
N MET A 120 13.04 -27.62 -9.09
CA MET A 120 14.24 -26.86 -9.46
C MET A 120 15.01 -27.45 -10.66
N THR A 121 14.47 -28.45 -11.38
CA THR A 121 15.15 -29.00 -12.57
C THR A 121 14.79 -28.26 -13.85
N GLY A 122 15.79 -28.09 -14.74
CA GLY A 122 15.61 -27.73 -16.15
C GLY A 122 14.59 -26.63 -16.43
N ASP A 123 13.60 -26.97 -17.25
CA ASP A 123 12.57 -26.05 -17.79
C ASP A 123 11.39 -25.80 -16.84
N TYR A 124 11.37 -26.40 -15.65
CA TYR A 124 10.37 -26.12 -14.63
C TYR A 124 10.61 -24.73 -14.02
N LEU A 125 11.45 -24.64 -12.99
CA LEU A 125 11.73 -23.38 -12.29
C LEU A 125 13.23 -23.08 -12.12
N GLY A 126 14.11 -24.09 -12.17
CA GLY A 126 15.54 -23.93 -11.83
C GLY A 126 16.34 -22.93 -12.67
N LYS A 127 15.89 -22.62 -13.89
CA LYS A 127 16.49 -21.58 -14.73
C LYS A 127 16.16 -20.16 -14.24
N LEU A 128 14.99 -19.97 -13.63
CA LEU A 128 14.43 -18.65 -13.31
C LEU A 128 14.38 -18.35 -11.80
N TYR A 129 14.37 -19.38 -10.97
CA TYR A 129 14.19 -19.28 -9.53
C TYR A 129 15.31 -19.98 -8.78
N ASP A 130 15.57 -19.49 -7.57
CA ASP A 130 16.31 -20.17 -6.52
C ASP A 130 15.39 -20.45 -5.32
N LYS A 131 15.86 -21.24 -4.35
CA LYS A 131 15.09 -21.59 -3.16
C LYS A 131 15.91 -21.55 -1.88
N PHE A 132 15.23 -21.39 -0.75
CA PHE A 132 15.79 -21.61 0.57
C PHE A 132 14.79 -22.43 1.42
N PRO A 133 15.23 -23.44 2.20
CA PRO A 133 16.61 -23.90 2.36
C PRO A 133 17.15 -24.70 1.15
N VAL A 134 18.49 -24.71 1.03
CA VAL A 134 19.24 -25.51 0.05
C VAL A 134 19.80 -26.75 0.74
N GLY A 135 19.76 -27.92 0.07
CA GLY A 135 20.58 -29.08 0.46
C GLY A 135 20.14 -29.89 1.68
N GLU A 136 18.86 -29.89 2.07
CA GLU A 136 18.41 -30.77 3.16
C GLU A 136 18.14 -32.21 2.68
N GLU A 137 18.81 -33.17 3.32
CA GLU A 137 18.79 -34.60 2.96
C GLU A 137 17.82 -35.43 3.83
N ARG A 138 16.55 -35.03 3.92
CA ARG A 138 15.48 -35.91 4.42
C ARG A 138 14.36 -36.03 3.38
N PRO A 139 14.35 -37.08 2.54
CA PRO A 139 13.41 -37.21 1.42
C PRO A 139 11.94 -37.18 1.83
N ASP A 140 11.61 -37.73 3.00
CA ASP A 140 10.24 -37.85 3.51
C ASP A 140 9.81 -36.67 4.40
N PHE A 141 10.68 -35.67 4.57
CA PHE A 141 10.37 -34.46 5.32
C PHE A 141 9.77 -33.42 4.37
N SER A 142 8.70 -32.76 4.83
CA SER A 142 7.96 -31.74 4.07
C SER A 142 8.16 -30.35 4.69
N PRO A 143 9.38 -29.77 4.62
CA PRO A 143 9.63 -28.47 5.22
C PRO A 143 8.97 -27.36 4.41
N ASN A 144 8.66 -26.28 5.11
CA ASN A 144 8.45 -25.00 4.46
C ASN A 144 9.67 -24.61 3.63
N ALA A 145 9.43 -23.92 2.52
CA ALA A 145 10.49 -23.35 1.71
C ALA A 145 10.05 -22.00 1.14
N VAL A 146 11.03 -21.18 0.76
CA VAL A 146 10.79 -19.95 0.00
C VAL A 146 11.45 -20.11 -1.35
N LEU A 147 10.66 -20.01 -2.40
CA LEU A 147 11.11 -19.90 -3.79
C LEU A 147 11.18 -18.41 -4.18
N TYR A 148 12.25 -17.97 -4.81
CA TYR A 148 12.42 -16.57 -5.23
C TYR A 148 13.06 -16.46 -6.60
N SER A 149 12.64 -15.47 -7.39
CA SER A 149 13.23 -15.20 -8.71
C SER A 149 14.72 -14.89 -8.57
N LYS A 150 15.53 -15.32 -9.54
CA LYS A 150 16.95 -15.00 -9.64
C LYS A 150 17.25 -13.52 -9.87
N ASP A 151 16.22 -12.70 -10.06
CA ASP A 151 16.31 -11.24 -10.01
C ASP A 151 16.61 -10.70 -8.60
N TYR A 152 16.47 -11.55 -7.56
CA TYR A 152 16.73 -11.21 -6.18
C TYR A 152 17.94 -11.98 -5.64
N THR A 153 18.74 -11.31 -4.83
CA THR A 153 19.86 -11.92 -4.10
C THR A 153 19.43 -12.29 -2.70
N LEU A 154 19.72 -13.53 -2.28
CA LEU A 154 19.57 -13.95 -0.89
C LEU A 154 20.66 -13.31 -0.02
N VAL A 155 20.26 -12.40 0.85
CA VAL A 155 21.16 -11.75 1.83
C VAL A 155 21.32 -12.63 3.07
N GLU A 156 20.22 -13.19 3.55
CA GLU A 156 20.19 -14.04 4.74
C GLU A 156 19.06 -15.06 4.64
N GLY A 157 19.31 -16.30 5.07
CA GLY A 157 18.28 -17.33 5.23
C GLY A 157 18.33 -17.95 6.63
N LYS A 158 17.19 -18.02 7.32
CA LYS A 158 17.06 -18.56 8.68
C LYS A 158 15.88 -19.53 8.78
N LYS A 159 15.99 -20.47 9.71
CA LYS A 159 14.91 -21.38 10.11
C LYS A 159 14.68 -21.25 11.59
N PHE A 160 13.42 -21.24 11.99
CA PHE A 160 13.02 -21.16 13.38
C PHE A 160 12.07 -22.31 13.69
N PRO A 161 12.30 -23.08 14.77
CA PRO A 161 11.35 -24.11 15.16
C PRO A 161 10.02 -23.46 15.53
N ILE A 162 8.92 -24.07 15.13
CA ILE A 162 7.57 -23.71 15.55
C ILE A 162 6.92 -24.91 16.25
N GLU A 163 5.94 -24.67 17.11
CA GLU A 163 5.26 -25.76 17.79
C GLU A 163 4.40 -26.56 16.82
N TYR A 164 4.62 -27.87 16.81
CA TYR A 164 3.83 -28.82 16.03
C TYR A 164 3.65 -30.13 16.81
N ASP A 165 2.41 -30.64 16.88
CA ASP A 165 2.05 -31.89 17.56
C ASP A 165 2.60 -32.02 19.00
N ASN A 166 2.46 -30.97 19.83
CA ASN A 166 3.02 -30.89 21.20
C ASN A 166 4.56 -31.05 21.25
N GLY A 167 5.28 -30.54 20.25
CA GLY A 167 6.74 -30.62 20.17
C GLY A 167 7.26 -31.99 19.70
N LYS A 168 6.39 -32.86 19.19
CA LYS A 168 6.75 -34.20 18.65
C LYS A 168 7.15 -34.17 17.18
N ASP A 169 6.83 -33.10 16.46
CA ASP A 169 7.21 -32.91 15.07
C ASP A 169 8.01 -31.61 14.90
N VAL A 170 8.96 -31.62 13.96
CA VAL A 170 9.91 -30.52 13.74
C VAL A 170 9.47 -29.75 12.50
N ASN A 171 8.41 -28.96 12.60
CA ASN A 171 8.13 -27.96 11.56
C ASN A 171 8.92 -26.68 11.84
N ALA A 172 9.25 -25.93 10.80
CA ALA A 172 10.03 -24.72 10.92
C ALA A 172 9.46 -23.60 10.08
N MET A 173 9.35 -22.42 10.69
CA MET A 173 9.20 -21.17 9.96
C MET A 173 10.49 -20.90 9.19
N VAL A 174 10.37 -20.60 7.90
CA VAL A 174 11.50 -20.27 7.03
C VAL A 174 11.47 -18.80 6.71
N GLN A 175 12.58 -18.11 6.97
CA GLN A 175 12.78 -16.70 6.69
C GLN A 175 13.88 -16.51 5.66
N VAL A 176 13.66 -15.60 4.72
CA VAL A 176 14.71 -15.02 3.87
C VAL A 176 14.69 -13.50 3.95
N LEU A 177 15.88 -12.89 3.90
CA LEU A 177 16.08 -11.49 3.56
C LEU A 177 16.54 -11.45 2.11
N LEU A 178 15.71 -10.87 1.24
CA LEU A 178 16.01 -10.74 -0.19
C LEU A 178 16.37 -9.30 -0.51
N GLN A 179 17.25 -9.12 -1.49
CA GLN A 179 17.63 -7.83 -2.03
C GLN A 179 17.36 -7.78 -3.53
N ASP A 180 16.68 -6.75 -3.99
CA ASP A 180 16.47 -6.48 -5.42
C ASP A 180 17.72 -5.88 -6.08
N LYS A 181 17.75 -5.87 -7.42
CA LYS A 181 18.86 -5.31 -8.21
C LYS A 181 19.12 -3.81 -7.99
N HIS A 182 18.17 -3.09 -7.39
CA HIS A 182 18.26 -1.67 -7.05
C HIS A 182 18.65 -1.43 -5.58
N GLY A 183 18.96 -2.50 -4.84
CA GLY A 183 19.43 -2.46 -3.47
C GLY A 183 18.33 -2.50 -2.41
N GLY A 184 17.05 -2.50 -2.80
CA GLY A 184 15.91 -2.60 -1.89
C GLY A 184 15.85 -3.97 -1.21
N LYS A 185 15.59 -3.99 0.09
CA LYS A 185 15.55 -5.23 0.89
C LYS A 185 14.19 -5.45 1.51
N PHE A 186 13.79 -6.71 1.63
CA PHE A 186 12.56 -7.11 2.32
C PHE A 186 12.69 -8.52 2.91
N TYR A 187 11.98 -8.74 4.01
CA TYR A 187 11.84 -10.06 4.62
C TYR A 187 10.67 -10.81 4.00
N PHE A 188 10.88 -12.09 3.71
CA PHE A 188 9.82 -13.00 3.31
C PHE A 188 9.86 -14.26 4.17
N ILE A 189 8.75 -14.53 4.85
CA ILE A 189 8.64 -15.59 5.85
C ILE A 189 7.53 -16.54 5.41
N SER A 190 7.83 -17.84 5.36
CA SER A 190 6.85 -18.89 5.10
C SER A 190 6.70 -19.81 6.32
N THR A 191 5.46 -20.11 6.69
CA THR A 191 5.14 -21.01 7.81
C THR A 191 4.05 -22.03 7.44
N HIS A 192 3.90 -23.05 8.28
CA HIS A 192 2.82 -24.03 8.19
C HIS A 192 2.45 -24.47 9.62
N ASP A 193 1.33 -23.96 10.11
CA ASP A 193 0.85 -24.20 11.46
C ASP A 193 0.16 -25.57 11.61
N PRO A 194 0.03 -26.12 12.82
CA PRO A 194 -0.53 -27.46 13.05
C PRO A 194 -1.93 -27.65 12.47
N ALA A 195 -2.15 -28.75 11.74
CA ALA A 195 -3.47 -29.18 11.25
C ALA A 195 -4.19 -30.14 12.22
N ASN A 196 -5.53 -30.16 12.23
CA ASN A 196 -6.33 -31.08 13.07
C ASN A 196 -6.50 -32.47 12.41
N VAL A 197 -5.40 -33.14 12.08
CA VAL A 197 -5.42 -34.40 11.30
C VAL A 197 -5.54 -35.67 12.14
N ARG A 198 -5.36 -35.59 13.46
CA ARG A 198 -5.47 -36.75 14.38
C ARG A 198 -6.71 -36.61 15.28
N PRO A 199 -7.49 -37.69 15.50
CA PRO A 199 -8.61 -37.66 16.44
C PRO A 199 -8.16 -37.19 17.83
N GLY A 200 -8.84 -36.17 18.37
CA GLY A 200 -8.55 -35.61 19.70
C GLY A 200 -7.40 -34.58 19.77
N SER A 201 -6.73 -34.24 18.66
CA SER A 201 -5.63 -33.26 18.67
C SER A 201 -6.09 -31.80 18.59
N GLU A 202 -7.39 -31.53 18.53
CA GLU A 202 -7.93 -30.20 18.25
C GLU A 202 -7.57 -29.18 19.33
N ALA A 203 -7.75 -29.52 20.61
CA ALA A 203 -7.46 -28.60 21.71
C ALA A 203 -5.97 -28.24 21.77
N THR A 204 -5.10 -29.23 21.60
CA THR A 204 -3.64 -29.04 21.61
C THR A 204 -3.15 -28.25 20.40
N ASN A 205 -3.67 -28.56 19.21
CA ASN A 205 -3.24 -27.86 17.99
C ASN A 205 -3.79 -26.42 17.94
N ASN A 206 -4.98 -26.16 18.48
CA ASN A 206 -5.48 -24.80 18.69
C ASN A 206 -4.53 -24.00 19.60
N GLN A 207 -4.05 -24.59 20.69
CA GLN A 207 -3.13 -23.92 21.60
C GLN A 207 -1.77 -23.64 20.93
N SER A 208 -1.19 -24.61 20.23
CA SER A 208 0.06 -24.37 19.48
C SER A 208 -0.10 -23.30 18.39
N ARG A 209 -1.25 -23.19 17.72
CA ARG A 209 -1.52 -22.07 16.79
C ARG A 209 -1.52 -20.71 17.49
N ILE A 210 -2.07 -20.63 18.70
CA ILE A 210 -2.06 -19.41 19.52
C ILE A 210 -0.62 -19.06 19.93
N ASP A 211 0.16 -20.05 20.35
CA ASP A 211 1.53 -19.83 20.82
C ASP A 211 2.49 -19.50 19.68
N ASN A 212 2.33 -20.16 18.53
CA ASN A 212 2.99 -19.77 17.27
C ASN A 212 2.64 -18.33 16.88
N ALA A 213 1.37 -17.91 16.97
CA ALA A 213 0.97 -16.53 16.68
C ALA A 213 1.68 -15.50 17.58
N LYS A 214 1.83 -15.78 18.88
CA LYS A 214 2.60 -14.91 19.80
C LYS A 214 4.09 -14.88 19.47
N PHE A 215 4.64 -16.04 19.09
CA PHE A 215 6.01 -16.15 18.62
C PHE A 215 6.22 -15.30 17.35
N TYR A 216 5.31 -15.40 16.36
CA TYR A 216 5.35 -14.58 15.15
C TYR A 216 5.32 -13.09 15.48
N VAL A 217 4.42 -12.63 16.36
CA VAL A 217 4.37 -11.22 16.78
C VAL A 217 5.69 -10.76 17.39
N SER A 218 6.27 -11.56 18.29
CA SER A 218 7.53 -11.21 18.93
C SER A 218 8.67 -11.12 17.90
N HIS A 219 8.74 -12.09 16.99
CA HIS A 219 9.74 -12.15 15.93
C HIS A 219 9.61 -11.00 14.93
N LEU A 220 8.38 -10.71 14.47
CA LEU A 220 8.08 -9.61 13.57
C LEU A 220 8.44 -8.25 14.18
N ASN A 221 8.26 -8.07 15.50
CA ASN A 221 8.68 -6.84 16.18
C ASN A 221 10.20 -6.66 16.21
N GLU A 222 10.97 -7.75 16.28
CA GLU A 222 12.43 -7.69 16.14
C GLU A 222 12.82 -7.30 14.71
N LEU A 223 12.27 -7.96 13.69
CA LEU A 223 12.57 -7.65 12.28
C LEU A 223 12.18 -6.22 11.89
N LYS A 224 11.08 -5.70 12.46
CA LYS A 224 10.62 -4.32 12.20
C LYS A 224 11.69 -3.28 12.53
N LYS A 225 12.61 -3.56 13.45
CA LYS A 225 13.71 -2.65 13.83
C LYS A 225 14.67 -2.40 12.67
N ASP A 226 14.76 -3.33 11.72
CA ASP A 226 15.62 -3.18 10.54
C ASP A 226 15.04 -2.21 9.50
N GLY A 227 13.75 -1.87 9.63
CA GLY A 227 13.08 -0.91 8.74
C GLY A 227 12.77 -1.46 7.34
N TYR A 228 12.87 -2.78 7.13
CA TYR A 228 12.53 -3.42 5.87
C TYR A 228 11.06 -3.88 5.82
N PRO A 229 10.40 -3.86 4.65
CA PRO A 229 9.10 -4.49 4.46
C PRO A 229 9.14 -5.99 4.81
N ILE A 230 8.04 -6.51 5.35
CA ILE A 230 7.94 -7.88 5.83
C ILE A 230 6.70 -8.54 5.25
N PHE A 231 6.88 -9.74 4.69
CA PHE A 231 5.82 -10.69 4.37
C PHE A 231 5.86 -11.86 5.35
N LEU A 232 4.72 -12.19 5.94
CA LEU A 232 4.49 -13.44 6.66
C LEU A 232 3.37 -14.20 5.93
N VAL A 233 3.73 -15.30 5.29
CA VAL A 233 2.81 -16.08 4.46
C VAL A 233 2.77 -17.53 4.94
N GLY A 234 1.72 -18.25 4.58
CA GLY A 234 1.67 -19.68 4.86
C GLY A 234 0.27 -20.24 4.98
N ASP A 235 0.24 -21.53 5.29
CA ASP A 235 -0.95 -22.24 5.73
C ASP A 235 -1.02 -22.16 7.26
N PHE A 236 -1.95 -21.35 7.77
CA PHE A 236 -2.08 -21.11 9.21
C PHE A 236 -3.02 -22.13 9.89
N ASN A 237 -3.65 -23.03 9.12
CA ASN A 237 -4.62 -24.01 9.61
C ASN A 237 -5.70 -23.45 10.59
N SER A 238 -5.95 -22.14 10.53
CA SER A 238 -6.88 -21.40 11.38
C SER A 238 -7.66 -20.41 10.54
N ARG A 239 -8.99 -20.49 10.62
CA ARG A 239 -9.88 -19.47 10.03
C ARG A 239 -10.01 -18.29 10.99
N TYR A 240 -10.52 -17.16 10.49
CA TYR A 240 -10.81 -16.00 11.34
C TYR A 240 -11.98 -16.27 12.29
N GLY A 241 -11.69 -16.37 13.58
CA GLY A 241 -12.66 -16.34 14.67
C GLY A 241 -12.90 -14.93 15.21
N THR A 242 -13.84 -14.82 16.15
CA THR A 242 -14.23 -13.55 16.80
C THR A 242 -13.70 -13.39 18.22
N GLY A 243 -12.96 -14.38 18.74
CA GLY A 243 -12.47 -14.41 20.11
C GLY A 243 -11.12 -13.69 20.31
N PRO A 244 -10.78 -13.30 21.56
CA PRO A 244 -9.51 -12.64 21.87
C PRO A 244 -8.28 -13.54 21.63
N ASN A 245 -8.48 -14.86 21.60
CA ASN A 245 -7.46 -15.88 21.37
C ASN A 245 -7.42 -16.38 19.92
N ASP A 246 -8.04 -15.67 18.97
CA ASP A 246 -7.90 -16.01 17.56
C ASP A 246 -6.44 -15.79 17.09
N PRO A 247 -5.73 -16.81 16.56
CA PRO A 247 -4.33 -16.68 16.15
C PRO A 247 -4.09 -15.57 15.13
N ASN A 248 -4.99 -15.45 14.15
CA ASN A 248 -4.88 -14.44 13.09
C ASN A 248 -5.04 -13.02 13.66
N CYS A 249 -5.94 -12.85 14.63
CA CYS A 249 -6.08 -11.61 15.39
C CYS A 249 -4.85 -11.27 16.23
N ILE A 250 -4.22 -12.25 16.85
CA ILE A 250 -3.03 -12.03 17.66
C ILE A 250 -1.94 -11.43 16.77
N ILE A 251 -1.73 -12.01 15.58
CA ILE A 251 -0.76 -11.53 14.59
C ILE A 251 -1.04 -10.07 14.21
N THR A 252 -2.26 -9.74 13.79
CA THR A 252 -2.59 -8.39 13.31
C THR A 252 -2.62 -7.34 14.43
N LYS A 253 -3.10 -7.69 15.63
CA LYS A 253 -3.07 -6.81 16.81
C LYS A 253 -1.65 -6.53 17.30
N GLY A 254 -0.68 -7.36 16.93
CA GLY A 254 0.75 -7.10 17.15
C GLY A 254 1.25 -5.80 16.49
N GLY A 255 0.52 -5.24 15.52
CA GLY A 255 0.77 -3.89 15.00
C GLY A 255 1.97 -3.77 14.03
N VAL A 256 2.52 -4.91 13.59
CA VAL A 256 3.58 -4.95 12.57
C VAL A 256 3.00 -5.21 11.18
N VAL A 257 2.14 -6.22 11.07
CA VAL A 257 1.56 -6.68 9.81
C VAL A 257 0.04 -6.65 9.84
N ARG A 258 -0.57 -6.58 8.65
CA ARG A 258 -2.00 -6.75 8.38
C ARG A 258 -2.20 -7.80 7.31
N ASP A 259 -3.39 -8.40 7.29
CA ASP A 259 -3.76 -9.35 6.25
C ASP A 259 -3.94 -8.63 4.90
N SER A 260 -3.42 -9.20 3.82
CA SER A 260 -3.47 -8.59 2.49
C SER A 260 -4.90 -8.31 2.00
N TRP A 261 -5.88 -9.10 2.41
CA TRP A 261 -7.30 -8.85 2.10
C TRP A 261 -7.86 -7.66 2.85
N GLU A 262 -7.50 -7.49 4.13
CA GLU A 262 -7.88 -6.29 4.90
C GLU A 262 -7.29 -5.05 4.24
N ILE A 263 -6.02 -5.12 3.82
CA ILE A 263 -5.35 -4.02 3.11
C ILE A 263 -6.08 -3.73 1.79
N TYR A 264 -6.34 -4.76 0.98
CA TYR A 264 -6.99 -4.62 -0.32
C TYR A 264 -8.44 -4.10 -0.23
N LYS A 265 -9.18 -4.50 0.80
CA LYS A 265 -10.57 -4.04 1.03
C LYS A 265 -10.66 -2.76 1.86
N ASN A 266 -9.53 -2.24 2.33
CA ASN A 266 -9.47 -1.11 3.25
C ASN A 266 -10.36 -1.32 4.49
N ILE A 267 -10.27 -2.52 5.07
CA ILE A 267 -10.99 -2.93 6.28
C ILE A 267 -9.99 -2.96 7.44
N THR A 268 -10.43 -2.50 8.62
CA THR A 268 -9.61 -2.51 9.83
C THR A 268 -10.15 -3.49 10.86
N GLY A 269 -9.26 -4.25 11.48
CA GLY A 269 -9.59 -5.21 12.53
C GLY A 269 -9.89 -6.60 11.99
N CYS A 270 -9.96 -7.57 12.90
CA CYS A 270 -10.18 -8.98 12.57
C CYS A 270 -11.59 -9.26 12.05
N ALA A 271 -11.91 -8.82 10.84
CA ALA A 271 -13.19 -9.10 10.24
C ALA A 271 -13.34 -10.62 10.02
N SER A 272 -14.44 -11.19 10.52
CA SER A 272 -14.86 -12.57 10.26
C SER A 272 -15.60 -12.68 8.92
N GLY A 273 -15.60 -13.87 8.31
CA GLY A 273 -16.36 -14.17 7.09
C GLY A 273 -15.73 -13.62 5.81
N ARG A 274 -14.46 -13.95 5.55
CA ARG A 274 -13.74 -13.45 4.37
C ARG A 274 -14.02 -14.35 3.16
N PRO A 275 -14.41 -13.80 1.99
CA PRO A 275 -14.75 -14.62 0.82
C PRO A 275 -13.51 -15.16 0.07
N LEU A 276 -12.32 -15.15 0.67
CA LEU A 276 -11.09 -15.61 0.03
C LEU A 276 -10.81 -17.06 0.35
N GLY A 277 -11.05 -17.89 -0.66
CA GLY A 277 -10.58 -19.26 -0.72
C GLY A 277 -11.01 -20.12 0.46
N ASN A 278 -10.06 -20.84 1.07
CA ASN A 278 -10.29 -21.73 2.21
C ASN A 278 -10.14 -21.05 3.60
N GLU A 279 -9.79 -19.75 3.61
CA GLU A 279 -9.54 -18.89 4.78
C GLU A 279 -8.36 -19.30 5.70
N ILE A 280 -7.62 -20.36 5.38
CA ILE A 280 -6.50 -20.83 6.20
C ILE A 280 -5.14 -20.39 5.64
N ASP A 281 -5.01 -20.32 4.32
CA ASP A 281 -3.85 -19.75 3.63
C ASP A 281 -3.90 -18.22 3.65
N LYS A 282 -2.81 -17.57 4.11
CA LYS A 282 -2.78 -16.11 4.25
C LYS A 282 -1.48 -15.49 3.80
N VAL A 283 -1.59 -14.21 3.43
CA VAL A 283 -0.47 -13.30 3.18
C VAL A 283 -0.64 -12.12 4.13
N PHE A 284 0.18 -12.07 5.17
CA PHE A 284 0.33 -10.90 6.03
C PHE A 284 1.48 -10.03 5.52
N MET A 285 1.30 -8.71 5.55
CA MET A 285 2.24 -7.73 5.03
C MET A 285 2.42 -6.57 5.99
N SER A 286 3.59 -5.93 6.01
CA SER A 286 3.83 -4.73 6.83
C SER A 286 2.73 -3.67 6.64
N ASN A 287 2.40 -2.97 7.72
CA ASN A 287 1.30 -1.99 7.78
C ASN A 287 1.47 -0.76 6.87
N ASP A 288 2.63 -0.57 6.29
CA ASP A 288 3.00 0.47 5.33
C ASP A 288 3.02 0.02 3.88
N MET A 289 2.76 -1.26 3.62
CA MET A 289 2.61 -1.79 2.28
C MET A 289 1.17 -1.65 1.78
N GLY A 290 1.04 -1.45 0.47
CA GLY A 290 -0.24 -1.46 -0.24
C GLY A 290 -0.50 -2.79 -0.94
N VAL A 291 -1.73 -2.98 -1.40
CA VAL A 291 -2.11 -4.09 -2.29
C VAL A 291 -2.87 -3.51 -3.49
N SER A 292 -2.32 -3.63 -4.69
CA SER A 292 -2.99 -3.18 -5.92
C SER A 292 -3.89 -4.26 -6.52
N ASN A 293 -3.54 -5.53 -6.32
CA ASN A 293 -4.30 -6.65 -6.86
C ASN A 293 -4.18 -7.88 -5.97
N MET A 294 -5.21 -8.71 -5.97
CA MET A 294 -5.24 -9.98 -5.26
C MET A 294 -6.16 -10.96 -5.96
N TRP A 295 -5.68 -12.18 -6.17
CA TRP A 295 -6.42 -13.22 -6.88
C TRP A 295 -6.16 -14.59 -6.28
N ILE A 296 -7.06 -15.51 -6.56
CA ILE A 296 -7.04 -16.86 -6.02
C ILE A 296 -7.13 -17.85 -7.16
N ALA A 297 -6.19 -18.80 -7.20
CA ALA A 297 -6.34 -19.98 -8.05
C ALA A 297 -7.14 -21.04 -7.30
N LYS A 298 -8.46 -21.14 -7.60
CA LYS A 298 -9.43 -22.02 -6.93
C LYS A 298 -9.42 -23.49 -7.43
N ARG A 299 -9.98 -24.40 -6.61
CA ARG A 299 -10.22 -25.86 -6.79
C ARG A 299 -10.98 -26.35 -8.08
N GLY A 300 -10.99 -25.65 -9.20
CA GLY A 300 -11.77 -26.07 -10.39
C GLY A 300 -11.30 -27.40 -11.01
N LYS A 301 -12.22 -28.37 -11.18
CA LYS A 301 -11.98 -29.62 -11.93
C LYS A 301 -11.42 -29.29 -13.33
N LEU A 302 -10.30 -29.93 -13.67
CA LEU A 302 -9.57 -29.94 -14.95
C LEU A 302 -8.69 -28.71 -15.31
N ASP A 303 -8.56 -27.71 -14.43
CA ASP A 303 -7.65 -26.55 -14.61
C ASP A 303 -7.42 -25.81 -13.27
N GLY A 304 -6.27 -25.81 -12.59
CA GLY A 304 -4.92 -26.14 -13.00
C GLY A 304 -3.86 -25.55 -12.06
N ASN A 305 -4.11 -25.41 -10.74
CA ASN A 305 -3.16 -24.74 -9.84
C ASN A 305 -1.99 -25.62 -9.36
N GLY A 306 -2.17 -26.94 -9.19
CA GLY A 306 -1.12 -27.84 -8.72
C GLY A 306 -1.05 -28.02 -7.19
N SER A 307 -1.99 -27.42 -6.45
CA SER A 307 -2.25 -27.65 -5.02
C SER A 307 -3.14 -28.90 -4.79
N ASP A 308 -3.30 -29.31 -3.54
CA ASP A 308 -4.02 -30.49 -3.03
C ASP A 308 -5.42 -30.23 -2.49
N ALA A 309 -6.06 -29.16 -2.96
CA ALA A 309 -7.31 -28.58 -2.48
C ALA A 309 -7.14 -27.37 -1.56
N HIS A 310 -5.91 -26.87 -1.37
CA HIS A 310 -5.68 -25.51 -0.93
C HIS A 310 -5.82 -24.51 -2.09
N ASP A 311 -6.23 -23.30 -1.72
CA ASP A 311 -6.33 -22.18 -2.64
C ASP A 311 -5.02 -21.39 -2.62
N THR A 312 -4.41 -21.17 -3.78
CA THR A 312 -3.20 -20.35 -3.87
C THR A 312 -3.59 -18.88 -3.80
N ILE A 313 -3.23 -18.20 -2.71
CA ILE A 313 -3.43 -16.75 -2.56
C ILE A 313 -2.25 -16.02 -3.18
N MET A 314 -2.54 -15.16 -4.16
CA MET A 314 -1.55 -14.34 -4.86
C MET A 314 -1.88 -12.86 -4.67
N VAL A 315 -0.84 -12.06 -4.45
CA VAL A 315 -0.95 -10.64 -4.10
C VAL A 315 0.06 -9.84 -4.92
N THR A 316 -0.41 -8.77 -5.58
CA THR A 316 0.47 -7.70 -6.05
C THR A 316 0.60 -6.67 -4.94
N ALA A 317 1.69 -6.78 -4.19
CA ALA A 317 2.04 -5.89 -3.11
C ALA A 317 2.70 -4.62 -3.65
N ILE A 318 2.51 -3.50 -2.96
CA ILE A 318 3.16 -2.22 -3.23
C ILE A 318 4.10 -1.92 -2.07
N PHE A 319 5.39 -1.76 -2.35
CA PHE A 319 6.36 -1.38 -1.33
C PHE A 319 6.22 0.10 -0.94
N PRO A 320 6.54 0.46 0.31
CA PRO A 320 6.76 1.87 0.68
C PRO A 320 7.97 2.37 -0.12
N GLY A 321 7.87 3.51 -0.80
CA GLY A 321 8.93 3.98 -1.70
C GLY A 321 10.14 4.60 -1.01
N THR A 322 11.32 4.60 -1.65
CA THR A 322 12.60 5.09 -1.09
C THR A 322 12.62 6.56 -0.75
N ASN A 323 11.61 7.31 -1.17
CA ASN A 323 11.39 8.66 -0.71
C ASN A 323 10.67 8.73 0.66
N ASP A 324 10.44 7.60 1.33
CA ASP A 324 9.78 7.52 2.66
C ASP A 324 10.74 7.76 3.84
N THR A 325 12.04 7.96 3.60
CA THR A 325 12.98 8.38 4.66
C THR A 325 12.98 9.90 4.93
N LYS A 326 12.14 10.68 4.23
CA LYS A 326 11.64 11.97 4.71
C LYS A 326 10.11 11.96 4.85
N THR A 327 9.67 11.24 5.87
CA THR A 327 8.45 11.50 6.66
C THR A 327 7.15 11.77 5.90
N THR A 328 6.46 10.70 5.48
CA THR A 328 4.98 10.69 5.60
C THR A 328 4.64 10.36 7.04
N ALA A 329 4.87 11.31 7.94
CA ALA A 329 4.52 11.14 9.35
C ALA A 329 3.00 10.92 9.45
N ARG A 330 2.58 9.77 9.98
CA ARG A 330 1.16 9.42 10.22
C ARG A 330 0.70 10.04 11.55
N SER A 331 -0.59 9.97 11.86
CA SER A 331 -1.13 10.60 13.08
C SER A 331 -0.51 10.07 14.38
N SER A 332 0.13 8.90 14.35
CA SER A 332 0.86 8.31 15.48
C SER A 332 2.19 9.00 15.81
N ASP A 333 2.73 9.79 14.87
CA ASP A 333 4.13 10.21 14.93
C ASP A 333 4.30 11.55 15.67
N ILE A 334 3.24 12.34 15.78
CA ILE A 334 3.21 13.60 16.55
C ILE A 334 2.35 13.42 17.80
N ALA A 335 2.99 12.98 18.88
CA ALA A 335 2.33 12.67 20.14
C ALA A 335 1.50 13.84 20.69
N GLY A 336 0.19 13.61 20.87
CA GLY A 336 -0.76 14.62 21.35
C GLY A 336 -1.56 15.31 20.26
N VAL A 337 -1.29 15.04 18.98
CA VAL A 337 -2.02 15.63 17.85
C VAL A 337 -2.84 14.56 17.14
N ARG A 338 -4.13 14.83 16.98
CA ARG A 338 -5.02 13.94 16.21
C ARG A 338 -5.03 14.32 14.74
N ASN A 339 -5.28 13.33 13.88
CA ASN A 339 -5.50 13.54 12.44
C ASN A 339 -4.34 14.25 11.73
N PHE A 340 -3.12 14.09 12.25
CA PHE A 340 -1.89 14.62 11.66
C PHE A 340 -1.45 13.76 10.47
N ARG A 341 -1.05 14.39 9.35
CA ARG A 341 -0.34 13.75 8.23
C ARG A 341 0.30 14.77 7.30
N ASP A 342 1.25 14.31 6.49
CA ASP A 342 1.61 14.96 5.22
C ASP A 342 0.44 14.84 4.24
N ALA A 343 0.02 15.94 3.61
CA ALA A 343 -1.05 15.95 2.62
C ALA A 343 -0.66 15.23 1.32
N ALA A 344 0.63 15.04 1.06
CA ALA A 344 1.13 14.21 -0.05
C ALA A 344 1.00 12.70 0.21
N ALA A 345 0.64 12.27 1.43
CA ALA A 345 0.63 10.85 1.80
C ALA A 345 -0.30 9.98 0.93
N SER A 346 -1.36 10.55 0.35
CA SER A 346 -2.32 9.83 -0.51
C SER A 346 -2.29 10.26 -1.97
N SER A 347 -1.37 11.15 -2.38
CA SER A 347 -1.33 11.62 -3.76
C SER A 347 0.08 12.01 -4.21
N ASN A 348 0.40 11.71 -5.46
CA ASN A 348 1.61 12.14 -6.12
C ASN A 348 1.50 13.56 -6.73
N VAL A 349 0.44 14.31 -6.43
CA VAL A 349 0.21 15.66 -6.97
C VAL A 349 0.92 16.73 -6.12
N LEU A 350 1.21 16.40 -4.86
CA LEU A 350 1.88 17.30 -3.93
C LEU A 350 3.31 16.83 -3.61
N LYS A 351 4.23 17.78 -3.46
CA LYS A 351 5.56 17.55 -2.90
C LYS A 351 5.47 17.07 -1.46
N LYS A 352 6.13 15.95 -1.17
CA LYS A 352 6.32 15.45 0.20
C LYS A 352 7.08 16.47 1.05
N GLY A 353 6.73 16.56 2.32
CA GLY A 353 7.39 17.40 3.33
C GLY A 353 7.09 18.90 3.23
N VAL A 354 6.14 19.31 2.39
CA VAL A 354 5.84 20.74 2.17
C VAL A 354 4.49 21.16 2.77
N LEU A 355 3.47 20.30 2.71
CA LEU A 355 2.14 20.58 3.25
C LEU A 355 1.73 19.50 4.26
N TYR A 356 1.65 19.88 5.52
CA TYR A 356 1.10 19.07 6.59
C TYR A 356 -0.30 19.55 6.96
N ARG A 357 -1.11 18.65 7.50
CA ARG A 357 -2.42 18.96 8.08
C ARG A 357 -2.62 18.26 9.41
N SER A 358 -3.41 18.85 10.30
CA SER A 358 -3.74 18.23 11.59
C SER A 358 -5.02 18.76 12.23
N GLY A 359 -5.43 18.13 13.34
CA GLY A 359 -6.25 18.77 14.37
C GLY A 359 -5.46 19.81 15.17
N GLN A 360 -6.11 20.39 16.17
CA GLN A 360 -5.51 21.40 17.04
C GLN A 360 -4.30 20.88 17.82
N LEU A 361 -3.42 21.79 18.22
CA LEU A 361 -2.16 21.49 18.89
C LEU A 361 -2.22 21.75 20.41
N SER A 362 -3.42 21.94 20.96
CA SER A 362 -3.63 22.22 22.39
C SER A 362 -3.32 21.04 23.32
N ALA A 363 -3.16 19.84 22.77
CA ALA A 363 -2.79 18.64 23.51
C ALA A 363 -1.40 18.11 23.11
N LEU A 364 -0.64 18.91 22.35
CA LEU A 364 0.70 18.55 21.87
C LEU A 364 1.62 18.31 23.06
N THR A 365 2.22 17.12 23.11
CA THR A 365 3.19 16.80 24.16
C THR A 365 4.55 17.44 23.84
N PRO A 366 5.48 17.60 24.80
CA PRO A 366 6.84 18.08 24.50
C PRO A 366 7.54 17.27 23.40
N LYS A 367 7.42 15.93 23.45
CA LYS A 367 7.95 15.04 22.40
C LYS A 367 7.29 15.30 21.04
N GLY A 368 5.97 15.54 21.04
CA GLY A 368 5.24 15.92 19.83
C GLY A 368 5.71 17.26 19.27
N ALA A 369 5.97 18.25 20.13
CA ALA A 369 6.45 19.56 19.73
C ALA A 369 7.85 19.50 19.10
N ASP A 370 8.75 18.68 19.66
CA ASP A 370 10.08 18.45 19.10
C ASP A 370 10.01 17.75 17.73
N ALA A 371 9.14 16.74 17.61
CA ALA A 371 8.92 16.05 16.35
C ALA A 371 8.33 16.98 15.29
N LEU A 372 7.34 17.79 15.66
CA LEU A 372 6.70 18.75 14.75
C LEU A 372 7.66 19.89 14.36
N SER A 373 8.47 20.38 15.30
CA SER A 373 9.56 21.32 15.04
C SER A 373 10.57 20.75 14.03
N SER A 374 10.95 19.48 14.19
CA SER A 374 11.88 18.81 13.28
C SER A 374 11.33 18.68 11.85
N LEU A 375 10.02 18.42 11.71
CA LEU A 375 9.34 18.35 10.41
C LEU A 375 9.25 19.72 9.73
N LEU A 376 8.91 20.74 10.49
CA LEU A 376 8.67 22.09 9.99
C LEU A 376 9.98 22.87 9.75
N GLY A 377 11.04 22.53 10.47
CA GLY A 377 12.31 23.24 10.45
C GLY A 377 12.19 24.70 10.90
N ASN A 378 13.29 25.45 10.76
CA ASN A 378 13.40 26.82 11.28
C ASN A 378 12.59 27.89 10.51
N ASN A 379 11.94 27.52 9.40
CA ASN A 379 11.14 28.42 8.57
C ASN A 379 9.71 27.92 8.37
N GLY A 380 9.28 26.96 9.18
CA GLY A 380 7.94 26.39 9.08
C GLY A 380 6.85 27.39 9.41
N THR A 381 5.67 27.23 8.83
CA THR A 381 4.50 28.08 9.11
C THR A 381 3.32 27.23 9.55
N ILE A 382 2.75 27.55 10.71
CA ILE A 382 1.52 26.92 11.21
C ILE A 382 0.36 27.90 10.98
N ILE A 383 -0.62 27.48 10.19
CA ILE A 383 -1.82 28.25 9.88
C ILE A 383 -2.98 27.69 10.72
N ASP A 384 -3.32 28.39 11.80
CA ASP A 384 -4.45 28.07 12.68
C ASP A 384 -5.72 28.75 12.15
N VAL A 385 -6.65 27.95 11.64
CA VAL A 385 -7.93 28.45 11.10
C VAL A 385 -9.11 28.36 12.08
N ARG A 386 -8.85 28.10 13.36
CA ARG A 386 -9.87 28.12 14.41
C ARG A 386 -10.36 29.54 14.69
N THR A 387 -11.59 29.63 15.18
CA THR A 387 -12.17 30.90 15.63
C THR A 387 -11.51 31.36 16.94
N ALA A 388 -11.62 32.65 17.26
CA ALA A 388 -11.04 33.19 18.49
C ALA A 388 -11.54 32.46 19.76
N SER A 389 -12.83 32.12 19.81
CA SER A 389 -13.43 31.37 20.92
C SER A 389 -12.90 29.93 21.03
N GLN A 390 -12.66 29.25 19.90
CA GLN A 390 -12.06 27.91 19.90
C GLN A 390 -10.63 27.94 20.43
N ARG A 391 -9.86 28.99 20.14
CA ARG A 391 -8.49 29.17 20.63
C ARG A 391 -8.41 29.57 22.09
N SER A 392 -9.33 30.42 22.57
CA SER A 392 -9.32 30.83 23.98
C SER A 392 -9.60 29.66 24.92
N GLY A 393 -10.44 28.70 24.50
CA GLY A 393 -10.71 27.48 25.27
C GLY A 393 -9.68 26.37 25.09
N ASN A 394 -8.87 26.40 24.02
CA ASN A 394 -7.89 25.36 23.68
C ASN A 394 -6.65 26.01 23.04
N LYS A 395 -5.84 26.70 23.83
CA LYS A 395 -4.61 27.34 23.33
C LYS A 395 -3.65 26.28 22.82
N ASP A 396 -3.06 26.50 21.64
CA ASP A 396 -2.04 25.60 21.11
C ASP A 396 -0.72 25.75 21.85
N GLU A 397 -0.01 24.62 21.99
CA GLU A 397 1.36 24.62 22.47
C GLU A 397 2.31 25.22 21.43
N ASN A 398 3.42 25.78 21.91
CA ASN A 398 4.43 26.39 21.04
C ASN A 398 5.27 25.32 20.32
N VAL A 399 5.55 25.54 19.03
CA VAL A 399 6.44 24.70 18.23
C VAL A 399 7.64 25.53 17.81
N ALA A 400 8.82 25.17 18.33
CA ALA A 400 10.06 25.90 18.08
C ALA A 400 10.35 26.01 16.57
N GLY A 401 10.97 27.12 16.16
CA GLY A 401 11.34 27.36 14.75
C GLY A 401 10.17 27.64 13.80
N SER A 402 8.93 27.56 14.25
CA SER A 402 7.75 27.80 13.41
C SER A 402 7.12 29.17 13.63
N LYS A 403 6.54 29.72 12.56
CA LYS A 403 5.73 30.94 12.58
C LYS A 403 4.26 30.59 12.64
N ASN A 404 3.58 31.02 13.71
CA ASN A 404 2.14 30.82 13.86
C ASN A 404 1.35 31.97 13.24
N ILE A 405 0.42 31.66 12.35
CA ILE A 405 -0.49 32.62 11.70
C ILE A 405 -1.92 32.20 11.98
N SER A 406 -2.68 33.10 12.61
CA SER A 406 -4.10 32.91 12.87
C SER A 406 -4.95 33.47 11.72
N ILE A 407 -5.76 32.64 11.06
CA ILE A 407 -6.70 33.05 10.01
C ILE A 407 -8.07 32.42 10.30
N PRO A 408 -8.89 33.03 11.17
CA PRO A 408 -10.15 32.43 11.61
C PRO A 408 -11.12 32.18 10.46
N ILE A 409 -11.55 30.93 10.31
CA ILE A 409 -12.63 30.53 9.39
C ILE A 409 -13.75 29.94 10.26
N ASP A 410 -14.96 30.49 10.15
CA ASP A 410 -16.15 29.95 10.80
C ASP A 410 -16.85 28.91 9.89
N GLY A 411 -17.80 28.17 10.47
CA GLY A 411 -18.52 27.11 9.77
C GLY A 411 -17.76 25.79 9.61
N ILE A 412 -18.46 24.82 9.05
CA ILE A 412 -18.02 23.45 8.76
C ILE A 412 -18.68 22.99 7.45
N LEU A 413 -18.05 22.03 6.76
CA LEU A 413 -18.43 21.62 5.39
C LEU A 413 -19.84 21.07 5.26
N ASP A 414 -20.41 20.54 6.35
CA ASP A 414 -21.70 19.86 6.38
C ASP A 414 -22.90 20.77 6.71
N GLN A 415 -22.67 21.91 7.36
CA GLN A 415 -23.75 22.78 7.88
C GLN A 415 -23.71 24.20 7.32
N GLU A 416 -22.58 24.64 6.78
CA GLU A 416 -22.31 26.05 6.53
C GLU A 416 -21.54 26.22 5.23
N PRO A 417 -22.08 26.90 4.20
CA PRO A 417 -21.50 26.84 2.87
C PRO A 417 -20.22 27.67 2.76
N MET A 418 -19.07 26.98 2.85
CA MET A 418 -17.71 27.50 2.61
C MET A 418 -17.56 28.21 1.24
N VAL A 419 -18.47 27.92 0.31
CA VAL A 419 -18.48 28.42 -1.06
C VAL A 419 -19.32 29.69 -1.24
N THR A 420 -20.46 29.80 -0.56
CA THR A 420 -21.43 30.87 -0.87
C THR A 420 -21.21 32.12 0.00
N ASP A 421 -20.71 31.97 1.23
CA ASP A 421 -20.45 33.08 2.14
C ASP A 421 -19.21 33.91 1.72
N PRO A 422 -19.35 35.24 1.48
CA PRO A 422 -18.23 36.10 1.09
C PRO A 422 -17.14 36.29 2.16
N LYS A 423 -17.50 36.31 3.45
CA LYS A 423 -16.53 36.45 4.55
C LYS A 423 -15.67 35.20 4.63
N ARG A 424 -16.27 34.01 4.54
CA ARG A 424 -15.53 32.73 4.51
C ARG A 424 -14.60 32.64 3.33
N ARG A 425 -15.07 32.96 2.12
CA ARG A 425 -14.24 33.01 0.91
C ARG A 425 -13.02 33.94 1.08
N THR A 426 -13.21 35.10 1.70
CA THR A 426 -12.11 36.04 1.97
C THR A 426 -11.05 35.44 2.91
N GLN A 427 -11.47 34.74 3.97
CA GLN A 427 -10.54 34.08 4.89
C GLN A 427 -9.86 32.86 4.28
N ILE A 428 -10.58 32.07 3.47
CA ILE A 428 -10.02 30.95 2.68
C ILE A 428 -8.94 31.49 1.73
N ALA A 429 -9.22 32.55 0.98
CA ALA A 429 -8.26 33.17 0.08
C ALA A 429 -7.03 33.70 0.84
N LYS A 430 -7.23 34.31 2.01
CA LYS A 430 -6.14 34.76 2.89
C LYS A 430 -5.27 33.59 3.36
N ALA A 431 -5.87 32.47 3.75
CA ALA A 431 -5.15 31.26 4.17
C ALA A 431 -4.35 30.64 3.02
N LEU A 432 -4.93 30.53 1.82
CA LEU A 432 -4.22 30.02 0.65
C LEU A 432 -3.05 30.92 0.23
N ARG A 433 -3.23 32.25 0.26
CA ARG A 433 -2.11 33.18 0.01
C ARG A 433 -1.04 33.10 1.10
N ALA A 434 -1.42 32.97 2.37
CA ALA A 434 -0.44 32.79 3.45
C ALA A 434 0.37 31.50 3.26
N ALA A 435 -0.29 30.39 2.91
CA ALA A 435 0.38 29.13 2.61
C ALA A 435 1.32 29.25 1.40
N ALA A 436 0.87 29.88 0.31
CA ALA A 436 1.64 30.08 -0.91
C ALA A 436 2.90 30.96 -0.71
N ASN A 437 2.86 31.88 0.25
CA ASN A 437 3.95 32.83 0.53
C ASN A 437 4.81 32.44 1.74
N ALA A 438 4.57 31.29 2.38
CA ALA A 438 5.43 30.82 3.45
C ALA A 438 6.81 30.42 2.90
N ASP A 439 7.87 30.66 3.65
CA ASP A 439 9.24 30.37 3.21
C ASP A 439 9.58 28.87 3.34
N GLY A 440 9.08 28.20 4.38
CA GLY A 440 9.28 26.76 4.64
C GLY A 440 8.01 25.91 4.53
N PRO A 441 8.03 24.67 5.08
CA PRO A 441 6.87 23.80 5.18
C PRO A 441 5.68 24.46 5.88
N VAL A 442 4.47 24.05 5.51
CA VAL A 442 3.22 24.61 6.04
C VAL A 442 2.41 23.55 6.75
N LEU A 443 2.01 23.79 8.00
CA LEU A 443 0.96 23.02 8.67
C LEU A 443 -0.35 23.81 8.65
N ILE A 444 -1.43 23.23 8.15
CA ILE A 444 -2.78 23.83 8.24
C ILE A 444 -3.62 23.01 9.22
N HIS A 445 -4.20 23.65 10.24
CA HIS A 445 -5.06 22.95 11.19
C HIS A 445 -6.29 23.76 11.61
N CYS A 446 -7.31 23.04 12.07
CA CYS A 446 -8.47 23.61 12.75
C CYS A 446 -8.66 22.89 14.09
N VAL A 447 -9.90 22.65 14.55
CA VAL A 447 -10.14 21.85 15.77
C VAL A 447 -9.84 20.38 15.52
N SER A 448 -10.56 19.76 14.57
CA SER A 448 -10.42 18.33 14.25
C SER A 448 -9.56 18.06 13.03
N GLY A 449 -9.14 19.10 12.30
CA GLY A 449 -8.36 18.94 11.07
C GLY A 449 -9.12 18.31 9.92
N LYS A 450 -10.46 18.29 9.95
CA LYS A 450 -11.30 17.60 8.96
C LYS A 450 -11.97 18.56 7.98
N ASP A 451 -12.78 19.52 8.45
CA ASP A 451 -13.66 20.30 7.57
C ASP A 451 -12.95 21.51 6.96
N ARG A 452 -12.64 22.52 7.78
CA ARG A 452 -11.96 23.75 7.32
C ARG A 452 -10.57 23.45 6.76
N THR A 453 -9.82 22.59 7.44
CA THR A 453 -8.53 22.08 6.96
C THR A 453 -8.68 21.28 5.68
N GLY A 454 -9.65 20.35 5.61
CA GLY A 454 -9.86 19.54 4.41
C GLY A 454 -10.25 20.36 3.20
N TRP A 455 -11.06 21.40 3.37
CA TRP A 455 -11.39 22.33 2.29
C TRP A 455 -10.15 23.08 1.77
N LEU A 456 -9.30 23.59 2.66
CA LEU A 456 -8.07 24.28 2.27
C LEU A 456 -7.08 23.35 1.55
N VAL A 457 -6.88 22.14 2.08
CA VAL A 457 -6.01 21.13 1.45
C VAL A 457 -6.55 20.73 0.08
N ALA A 458 -7.86 20.48 -0.04
CA ALA A 458 -8.50 20.19 -1.32
C ALA A 458 -8.28 21.32 -2.35
N MET A 459 -8.40 22.59 -1.95
CA MET A 459 -8.15 23.72 -2.86
C MET A 459 -6.69 23.81 -3.30
N ILE A 460 -5.73 23.49 -2.43
CA ILE A 460 -4.31 23.40 -2.80
C ILE A 460 -4.09 22.25 -3.79
N MET A 461 -4.68 21.08 -3.53
CA MET A 461 -4.59 19.93 -4.43
C MET A 461 -5.18 20.23 -5.82
N TYR A 462 -6.38 20.83 -5.89
CA TYR A 462 -6.98 21.23 -7.17
C TYR A 462 -6.15 22.29 -7.90
N ALA A 463 -5.57 23.26 -7.19
CA ALA A 463 -4.68 24.24 -7.80
C ALA A 463 -3.44 23.58 -8.46
N ASN A 464 -3.05 22.40 -7.98
CA ASN A 464 -1.97 21.56 -8.49
C ASN A 464 -2.42 20.48 -9.50
N GLY A 465 -3.69 20.50 -9.93
CA GLY A 465 -4.19 19.58 -10.96
C GLY A 465 -4.70 18.25 -10.44
N ALA A 466 -4.94 18.11 -9.14
CA ALA A 466 -5.49 16.87 -8.58
C ALA A 466 -6.91 16.58 -9.12
N THR A 467 -7.18 15.30 -9.32
CA THR A 467 -8.52 14.78 -9.65
C THR A 467 -9.42 14.75 -8.40
N ASN A 468 -10.75 14.66 -8.61
CA ASN A 468 -11.70 14.48 -7.50
C ASN A 468 -11.38 13.23 -6.67
N ALA A 469 -10.92 12.16 -7.31
CA ALA A 469 -10.58 10.91 -6.64
C ALA A 469 -9.42 11.12 -5.67
N GLN A 470 -8.31 11.70 -6.14
CA GLN A 470 -7.14 11.99 -5.29
C GLN A 470 -7.47 12.93 -4.13
N VAL A 471 -8.27 13.97 -4.38
CA VAL A 471 -8.73 14.90 -3.33
C VAL A 471 -9.64 14.19 -2.33
N MET A 472 -10.53 13.31 -2.79
CA MET A 472 -11.40 12.55 -1.92
C MET A 472 -10.61 11.55 -1.08
N ASP A 473 -9.65 10.83 -1.67
CA ASP A 473 -8.82 9.86 -0.95
C ASP A 473 -8.07 10.54 0.20
N GLU A 474 -7.47 11.71 -0.05
CA GLU A 474 -6.80 12.51 0.99
C GLU A 474 -7.76 12.94 2.11
N TYR A 475 -8.95 13.45 1.74
CA TYR A 475 -9.95 13.88 2.71
C TYR A 475 -10.43 12.71 3.58
N MET A 476 -10.64 11.54 2.97
CA MET A 476 -11.19 10.37 3.64
C MET A 476 -10.20 9.70 4.60
N LEU A 477 -8.89 9.97 4.52
CA LEU A 477 -7.92 9.58 5.54
C LEU A 477 -8.28 10.12 6.94
N SER A 478 -9.05 11.21 7.04
CA SER A 478 -9.53 11.69 8.34
C SER A 478 -10.46 10.71 9.07
N LYS A 479 -10.97 9.66 8.40
CA LYS A 479 -11.69 8.55 9.04
C LYS A 479 -10.83 7.76 10.02
N GLU A 480 -9.50 7.70 9.83
CA GLU A 480 -8.61 7.00 10.76
C GLU A 480 -8.74 7.60 12.18
N ALA A 481 -8.77 8.93 12.25
CA ALA A 481 -8.98 9.63 13.52
C ALA A 481 -10.46 9.76 13.91
N PHE A 482 -11.38 9.76 12.94
CA PHE A 482 -12.81 10.00 13.15
C PHE A 482 -13.70 9.07 12.29
N PRO A 483 -13.83 7.77 12.63
CA PRO A 483 -14.48 6.78 11.76
C PRO A 483 -15.91 7.11 11.35
N THR A 484 -16.69 7.68 12.27
CA THR A 484 -18.09 8.11 12.05
C THR A 484 -18.23 9.62 11.79
N GLY A 485 -17.13 10.37 11.93
CA GLY A 485 -17.10 11.83 11.91
C GLY A 485 -16.65 12.45 10.59
N VAL A 486 -16.61 11.67 9.50
CA VAL A 486 -16.21 12.12 8.15
C VAL A 486 -17.08 11.40 7.09
N LYS A 487 -17.69 12.15 6.18
CA LYS A 487 -18.52 11.61 5.08
C LYS A 487 -18.12 12.24 3.74
N GLN A 488 -18.00 11.41 2.70
CA GLN A 488 -17.71 11.87 1.33
C GLN A 488 -18.70 12.96 0.86
N ALA A 489 -19.97 12.80 1.24
CA ALA A 489 -21.04 13.74 0.91
C ALA A 489 -20.75 15.19 1.33
N TRP A 490 -20.00 15.41 2.41
CA TRP A 490 -19.70 16.77 2.89
C TRP A 490 -18.71 17.49 1.99
N LEU A 491 -17.61 16.84 1.60
CA LEU A 491 -16.67 17.42 0.65
C LEU A 491 -17.31 17.55 -0.74
N ASN A 492 -18.06 16.53 -1.17
CA ASN A 492 -18.78 16.56 -2.45
C ASN A 492 -19.78 17.72 -2.50
N SER A 493 -20.51 17.99 -1.41
CA SER A 493 -21.43 19.13 -1.33
C SER A 493 -20.71 20.46 -1.60
N GLY A 494 -19.55 20.67 -0.97
CA GLY A 494 -18.73 21.86 -1.22
C GLY A 494 -18.22 21.93 -2.67
N ILE A 495 -17.70 20.82 -3.21
CA ILE A 495 -17.20 20.75 -4.59
C ILE A 495 -18.32 21.04 -5.59
N SER A 496 -19.51 20.45 -5.40
CA SER A 496 -20.68 20.70 -6.25
C SER A 496 -21.12 22.15 -6.17
N ALA A 497 -21.26 22.71 -4.96
CA ALA A 497 -21.61 24.12 -4.80
C ALA A 497 -20.61 25.07 -5.50
N ALA A 498 -19.31 24.73 -5.48
CA ALA A 498 -18.28 25.50 -6.17
C ALA A 498 -18.44 25.43 -7.69
N ARG A 499 -18.73 24.24 -8.24
CA ARG A 499 -19.01 24.04 -9.67
C ARG A 499 -20.30 24.72 -10.10
N ASP A 500 -21.38 24.55 -9.36
CA ASP A 500 -22.69 25.09 -9.69
C ASP A 500 -22.65 26.63 -9.74
N LYS A 501 -21.93 27.26 -8.78
CA LYS A 501 -21.87 28.72 -8.69
C LYS A 501 -20.81 29.35 -9.60
N TYR A 502 -19.69 28.67 -9.85
CA TYR A 502 -18.53 29.27 -10.54
C TYR A 502 -18.10 28.52 -11.82
N GLY A 503 -18.87 27.51 -12.25
CA GLY A 503 -18.66 26.70 -13.45
C GLY A 503 -17.62 25.58 -13.30
N SER A 504 -16.59 25.79 -12.49
CA SER A 504 -15.55 24.79 -12.20
C SER A 504 -14.85 25.10 -10.89
N ILE A 505 -14.00 24.19 -10.41
CA ILE A 505 -13.14 24.47 -9.25
C ILE A 505 -12.14 25.58 -9.56
N ASP A 506 -11.55 25.60 -10.75
CA ASP A 506 -10.71 26.72 -11.22
C ASP A 506 -11.49 28.05 -11.24
N GLY A 507 -12.76 28.01 -11.68
CA GLY A 507 -13.67 29.15 -11.61
C GLY A 507 -13.88 29.62 -10.17
N TYR A 508 -14.04 28.70 -9.22
CA TYR A 508 -14.13 29.04 -7.79
C TYR A 508 -12.82 29.62 -7.25
N LEU A 509 -11.65 29.05 -7.58
CA LEU A 509 -10.36 29.58 -7.15
C LEU A 509 -10.13 31.02 -7.66
N LYS A 510 -10.41 31.28 -8.94
CA LYS A 510 -10.18 32.59 -9.55
C LYS A 510 -11.28 33.60 -9.22
N LYS A 511 -12.54 33.28 -9.52
CA LYS A 511 -13.69 34.20 -9.38
C LYS A 511 -14.29 34.17 -7.98
N GLY A 512 -14.35 32.99 -7.38
CA GLY A 512 -14.89 32.80 -6.03
C GLY A 512 -13.94 33.33 -4.95
N LEU A 513 -12.69 32.87 -4.94
CA LEU A 513 -11.71 33.26 -3.93
C LEU A 513 -10.91 34.51 -4.31
N GLY A 514 -10.97 34.93 -5.57
CA GLY A 514 -10.21 36.09 -6.06
C GLY A 514 -8.70 35.81 -6.16
N LEU A 515 -8.28 34.55 -6.30
CA LEU A 515 -6.86 34.21 -6.46
C LEU A 515 -6.40 34.65 -7.86
N SER A 516 -5.34 35.45 -7.90
CA SER A 516 -4.71 35.84 -9.15
C SER A 516 -3.97 34.65 -9.78
N ASP A 517 -3.64 34.74 -11.07
CA ASP A 517 -2.79 33.72 -11.70
C ASP A 517 -1.42 33.61 -11.02
N LYS A 518 -0.91 34.73 -10.46
CA LYS A 518 0.31 34.76 -9.64
C LYS A 518 0.15 33.99 -8.33
N ASP A 519 -1.00 34.10 -7.66
CA ASP A 519 -1.29 33.33 -6.45
C ASP A 519 -1.34 31.82 -6.76
N LEU A 520 -2.03 31.45 -7.85
CA LEU A 520 -2.13 30.05 -8.29
C LEU A 520 -0.76 29.50 -8.73
N GLN A 521 0.05 30.29 -9.42
CA GLN A 521 1.41 29.91 -9.78
C GLN A 521 2.27 29.66 -8.55
N LYS A 522 2.18 30.51 -7.51
CA LYS A 522 2.90 30.29 -6.25
C LYS A 522 2.45 29.02 -5.53
N LEU A 523 1.14 28.75 -5.49
CA LEU A 523 0.61 27.50 -4.96
C LEU A 523 1.18 26.29 -5.73
N ARG A 524 1.23 26.37 -7.06
CA ARG A 524 1.81 25.33 -7.91
C ARG A 524 3.29 25.11 -7.68
N GLN A 525 4.07 26.17 -7.69
CA GLN A 525 5.52 26.11 -7.48
C GLN A 525 5.87 25.54 -6.11
N LYS A 526 5.17 26.00 -5.08
CA LYS A 526 5.44 25.58 -3.69
C LYS A 526 5.02 24.15 -3.46
N PHE A 527 3.80 23.77 -3.84
CA PHE A 527 3.21 22.50 -3.42
C PHE A 527 3.18 21.41 -4.49
N GLY A 528 3.24 21.73 -5.78
CA GLY A 528 3.10 20.74 -6.87
C GLY A 528 4.34 19.88 -7.04
N ALA A 529 4.13 18.57 -7.20
CA ALA A 529 5.17 17.55 -7.41
C ALA A 529 5.77 17.59 -8.83
#